data_AF-A0A5E4MSG2-F1
#
_entry.id   AF-A0A5E4MSG2-F1
#
_cell.length_a   1.000
_cell.length_b   1.000
_cell.length_c   1.000
_cell.angle_alpha   90.00
_cell.angle_beta   90.00
_cell.angle_gamma   90.00
#
_symmetry.space_group_name_H-M   'P 1'
#
loop_
_entity.id
_entity.type
_entity.pdbx_description
1 polymer ?
#
loop_
_entity_poly.entity_id
_entity_poly.type
_entity_poly.pdbx_seq_one_letter_code
_entity_poly.pdbx_strand_id
1 'polypeptide(L)'
;MEKFCDEKQIPLKNIISIAIDGTPAMTGRHKDFIAAVNKIRSNSLNDRLFSQLCVANDEDFNQLLLHTEVRWLSKGTCLTRFYNLFDSVIEFLKNKDTGLRDNLITSKNDILYLTDLYKLFNDVNLQLQVDDLNSIKTKTVISTFVAKLLLYKKNISRREFNNFPDLAAASFINDDLVVYCQLLENLHNDFKERFQDILNMDIPDWVLYPFSNVNTAESFQLEEQLLELTTNKEIKFKFKNGYQEFWLQKPIMELYPRL
;
A
#
# COMPACT_ATOMS: atom_id res chain seq x y z
N MET A 1 11.59 -19.85 -4.45
CA MET A 1 10.84 -18.58 -4.65
C MET A 1 11.59 -17.65 -5.60
N GLU A 2 12.86 -17.32 -5.34
CA GLU A 2 13.70 -16.56 -6.30
C GLU A 2 13.74 -17.24 -7.69
N LYS A 3 14.02 -18.54 -7.74
CA LYS A 3 14.02 -19.31 -9.00
C LYS A 3 12.70 -19.24 -9.78
N PHE A 4 11.55 -19.30 -9.10
CA PHE A 4 10.23 -19.17 -9.74
C PHE A 4 9.97 -17.75 -10.25
N CYS A 5 10.37 -16.73 -9.48
CA CYS A 5 10.29 -15.34 -9.89
C CYS A 5 11.20 -15.04 -11.09
N ASP A 6 12.40 -15.63 -11.13
CA ASP A 6 13.33 -15.50 -12.27
C ASP A 6 12.78 -16.20 -13.52
N GLU A 7 12.27 -17.43 -13.38
CA GLU A 7 11.67 -18.20 -14.48
C GLU A 7 10.45 -17.51 -15.10
N LYS A 8 9.60 -16.89 -14.26
CA LYS A 8 8.39 -16.17 -14.72
C LYS A 8 8.63 -14.67 -14.96
N GLN A 9 9.88 -14.20 -14.89
CA GLN A 9 10.27 -12.78 -15.08
C GLN A 9 9.50 -11.80 -14.19
N ILE A 10 9.22 -12.19 -12.94
CA ILE A 10 8.49 -11.38 -11.97
C ILE A 10 9.48 -10.41 -11.30
N PRO A 11 9.46 -9.10 -11.59
CA PRO A 11 10.32 -8.11 -10.95
C PRO A 11 10.12 -8.02 -9.43
N LEU A 12 10.98 -8.70 -8.66
CA LEU A 12 11.04 -8.61 -7.19
C LEU A 12 11.13 -7.16 -6.68
N LYS A 13 11.75 -6.24 -7.44
CA LYS A 13 11.80 -4.80 -7.13
C LYS A 13 10.41 -4.15 -7.03
N ASN A 14 9.43 -4.64 -7.79
CA ASN A 14 8.06 -4.14 -7.73
C ASN A 14 7.39 -4.61 -6.43
N ILE A 15 7.70 -5.83 -5.99
CA ILE A 15 7.21 -6.42 -4.73
C ILE A 15 7.78 -5.66 -3.52
N ILE A 16 9.06 -5.31 -3.57
CA ILE A 16 9.81 -4.73 -2.44
C ILE A 16 9.62 -3.19 -2.36
N SER A 17 9.21 -2.53 -3.45
CA SER A 17 8.99 -1.08 -3.47
C SER A 17 7.65 -0.71 -4.12
N ILE A 18 6.73 -0.15 -3.34
CA ILE A 18 5.50 0.49 -3.82
C ILE A 18 5.67 2.01 -3.73
N ALA A 19 6.26 2.62 -4.76
CA ALA A 19 6.43 4.06 -4.90
C ALA A 19 5.33 4.63 -5.83
N ILE A 20 4.25 5.17 -5.26
CA ILE A 20 3.11 5.79 -6.00
C ILE A 20 3.35 7.31 -6.13
N ASP A 21 4.47 7.82 -5.62
CA ASP A 21 4.83 9.24 -5.72
C ASP A 21 5.07 9.73 -7.16
N GLY A 22 5.27 8.81 -8.11
CA GLY A 22 5.25 9.08 -9.54
C GLY A 22 3.88 9.05 -10.21
N THR A 23 2.81 8.60 -9.52
CA THR A 23 1.46 8.57 -10.10
C THR A 23 0.94 10.00 -10.24
N PRO A 24 0.62 10.48 -11.46
CA PRO A 24 0.15 11.85 -11.70
C PRO A 24 -1.10 12.22 -10.87
N ALA A 25 -1.89 11.22 -10.48
CA ALA A 25 -3.06 11.39 -9.63
C ALA A 25 -2.71 11.92 -8.23
N MET A 26 -1.49 11.67 -7.73
CA MET A 26 -1.08 12.03 -6.35
C MET A 26 -0.15 13.25 -6.28
N THR A 27 0.54 13.63 -7.35
CA THR A 27 1.66 14.59 -7.27
C THR A 27 1.23 16.05 -7.03
N GLY A 28 0.09 16.48 -7.57
CA GLY A 28 -0.33 17.89 -7.53
C GLY A 28 -0.99 18.35 -6.22
N ARG A 29 -1.69 17.45 -5.52
CA ARG A 29 -2.59 17.79 -4.39
C ARG A 29 -1.86 17.97 -3.05
N HIS A 30 -0.59 17.58 -2.95
CA HIS A 30 0.22 17.73 -1.73
C HIS A 30 1.07 19.00 -1.70
N LYS A 31 1.02 19.85 -2.73
CA LYS A 31 1.98 20.95 -2.89
C LYS A 31 1.91 21.95 -1.73
N ASP A 32 0.71 22.36 -1.34
CA ASP A 32 0.53 23.34 -0.26
C ASP A 32 0.89 22.73 1.11
N PHE A 33 0.53 21.47 1.34
CA PHE A 33 0.98 20.71 2.51
C PHE A 33 2.52 20.65 2.62
N ILE A 34 3.21 20.26 1.55
CA ILE A 34 4.69 20.18 1.52
C ILE A 34 5.29 21.57 1.72
N ALA A 35 4.74 22.60 1.07
CA ALA A 35 5.20 23.97 1.22
C ALA A 35 5.07 24.45 2.67
N ALA A 36 3.97 24.12 3.35
CA ALA A 36 3.73 24.48 4.75
C ALA A 36 4.69 23.77 5.70
N VAL A 37 4.85 22.45 5.55
CA VAL A 37 5.84 21.67 6.31
C VAL A 37 7.23 22.26 6.13
N ASN A 38 7.64 22.53 4.90
CA ASN A 38 8.95 23.13 4.61
C ASN A 38 9.08 24.53 5.21
N LYS A 39 8.06 25.40 5.10
CA LYS A 39 8.09 26.77 5.65
C LYS A 39 8.30 26.77 7.17
N ILE A 40 7.68 25.82 7.87
CA ILE A 40 7.75 25.69 9.32
C ILE A 40 9.07 25.01 9.73
N ARG A 41 9.42 23.89 9.10
CA ARG A 41 10.50 23.00 9.55
C ARG A 41 11.89 23.32 9.00
N SER A 42 12.00 23.97 7.83
CA SER A 42 13.30 24.30 7.23
C SER A 42 14.03 25.46 7.94
N ASN A 43 13.32 26.22 8.78
CA ASN A 43 13.86 27.33 9.54
C ASN A 43 13.79 27.00 11.04
N SER A 44 14.94 26.93 11.71
CA SER A 44 15.03 26.56 13.13
C SER A 44 14.28 27.51 14.07
N LEU A 45 14.18 28.79 13.72
CA LEU A 45 13.37 29.75 14.47
C LEU A 45 11.87 29.45 14.30
N ASN A 46 11.42 29.18 13.07
CA ASN A 46 10.03 28.83 12.82
C ASN A 46 9.64 27.52 13.51
N ASP A 47 10.50 26.51 13.46
CA ASP A 47 10.27 25.22 14.13
C ASP A 47 10.12 25.41 15.65
N ARG A 48 11.02 26.20 16.27
CA ARG A 48 10.92 26.53 17.70
C ARG A 48 9.66 27.32 18.04
N LEU A 49 9.32 28.34 17.25
CA LEU A 49 8.12 29.16 17.47
C LEU A 49 6.85 28.34 17.30
N PHE A 50 6.80 27.46 16.30
CA PHE A 50 5.69 26.55 16.08
C PHE A 50 5.54 25.55 17.22
N SER A 51 6.66 25.04 17.75
CA SER A 51 6.65 24.15 18.91
C SER A 51 6.09 24.84 20.16
N GLN A 52 6.48 26.10 20.40
CA GLN A 52 5.91 26.92 21.47
C GLN A 52 4.41 27.17 21.28
N LEU A 53 3.98 27.41 20.05
CA LEU A 53 2.56 27.57 19.71
C LEU A 53 1.78 26.29 20.01
N CYS A 54 2.29 25.12 19.60
CA CYS A 54 1.64 23.84 19.88
C CYS A 54 1.47 23.59 21.38
N VAL A 55 2.48 23.91 22.19
CA VAL A 55 2.39 23.82 23.65
C VAL A 55 1.36 24.80 24.22
N ALA A 56 1.29 26.03 23.69
CA ALA A 56 0.30 27.01 24.12
C ALA A 56 -1.14 26.60 23.75
N ASN A 57 -1.31 25.88 22.65
CA ASN A 57 -2.60 25.36 22.18
C ASN A 57 -2.98 23.99 22.77
N ASP A 58 -2.18 23.46 23.71
CA ASP A 58 -2.38 22.15 24.34
C ASP A 58 -2.47 20.98 23.32
N GLU A 59 -1.63 21.06 22.28
CA GLU A 59 -1.59 20.06 21.21
C GLU A 59 -0.86 18.78 21.66
N ASP A 60 -1.37 17.62 21.23
CA ASP A 60 -0.74 16.31 21.47
C ASP A 60 0.67 16.20 20.86
N PHE A 61 0.95 16.99 19.83
CA PHE A 61 2.25 17.03 19.14
C PHE A 61 2.83 18.43 19.18
N ASN A 62 4.12 18.53 19.50
CA ASN A 62 4.82 19.80 19.56
C ASN A 62 5.65 20.12 18.30
N GLN A 63 5.54 19.29 17.25
CA GLN A 63 6.32 19.47 16.04
C GLN A 63 5.76 18.71 14.83
N LEU A 64 5.87 19.31 13.65
CA LEU A 64 5.63 18.62 12.38
C LEU A 64 6.76 17.63 12.06
N LEU A 65 6.44 16.60 11.29
CA LEU A 65 7.47 15.71 10.75
C LEU A 65 8.02 16.30 9.45
N LEU A 66 9.34 16.23 9.27
CA LEU A 66 9.91 16.49 7.95
C LEU A 66 9.56 15.32 7.04
N HIS A 67 9.09 15.64 5.84
CA HIS A 67 9.00 14.67 4.78
C HIS A 67 10.41 14.35 4.31
N THR A 68 10.82 13.09 4.43
CA THR A 68 11.89 12.53 3.61
C THR A 68 11.21 11.75 2.51
N GLU A 69 11.72 11.81 1.28
CA GLU A 69 11.19 11.13 0.08
C GLU A 69 11.09 9.59 0.21
N VAL A 70 11.45 9.03 1.36
CA VAL A 70 11.59 7.62 1.59
C VAL A 70 10.39 7.12 2.42
N ARG A 71 9.47 6.44 1.72
CA ARG A 71 8.38 5.56 2.21
C ARG A 71 7.05 6.21 2.57
N TRP A 72 5.96 5.63 2.08
CA TRP A 72 4.57 6.02 2.36
C TRP A 72 4.23 5.96 3.87
N LEU A 73 4.91 5.12 4.68
CA LEU A 73 4.82 5.13 6.16
C LEU A 73 5.08 6.51 6.75
N SER A 74 6.19 7.13 6.31
CA SER A 74 6.59 8.43 6.80
C SER A 74 5.64 9.51 6.28
N LYS A 75 5.16 9.38 5.04
CA LYS A 75 4.18 10.31 4.45
C LYS A 75 2.82 10.26 5.15
N GLY A 76 2.28 9.06 5.41
CA GLY A 76 1.01 8.88 6.13
C GLY A 76 1.09 9.37 7.57
N THR A 77 2.19 9.08 8.27
CA THR A 77 2.43 9.60 9.62
C THR A 77 2.58 11.12 9.62
N CYS A 78 3.26 11.68 8.61
CA CYS A 78 3.42 13.12 8.45
C CYS A 78 2.09 13.82 8.18
N LEU A 79 1.27 13.29 7.27
CA LEU A 79 -0.07 13.80 6.98
C LEU A 79 -0.99 13.71 8.19
N THR A 80 -1.02 12.57 8.88
CA THR A 80 -1.82 12.39 10.10
C THR A 80 -1.43 13.43 11.16
N ARG A 81 -0.14 13.62 11.41
CA ARG A 81 0.33 14.61 12.38
C ARG A 81 0.04 16.05 11.93
N PHE A 82 0.22 16.35 10.65
CA PHE A 82 -0.09 17.66 10.11
C PHE A 82 -1.58 17.99 10.24
N TYR A 83 -2.44 17.01 9.98
CA TYR A 83 -3.87 17.17 10.15
C TYR A 83 -4.24 17.40 11.63
N ASN A 84 -3.65 16.65 12.57
CA ASN A 84 -3.89 16.88 14.00
C ASN A 84 -3.46 18.29 14.42
N LEU A 85 -2.41 18.84 13.82
CA LEU A 85 -1.92 20.19 14.08
C LEU A 85 -2.48 21.25 13.12
N PHE A 86 -3.54 20.94 12.36
CA PHE A 86 -3.97 21.77 11.24
C PHE A 86 -4.33 23.19 11.69
N ASP A 87 -5.07 23.33 12.78
CA ASP A 87 -5.50 24.63 13.28
C ASP A 87 -4.31 25.47 13.77
N SER A 88 -3.37 24.86 14.50
CA SER A 88 -2.09 25.47 14.87
C SER A 88 -1.24 25.87 13.65
N VAL A 89 -1.25 25.08 12.57
CA VAL A 89 -0.57 25.43 11.31
C VAL A 89 -1.22 26.66 10.66
N ILE A 90 -2.55 26.70 10.59
CA ILE A 90 -3.29 27.84 10.03
C ILE A 90 -3.06 29.11 10.86
N GLU A 91 -3.03 29.00 12.19
CA GLU A 91 -2.71 30.10 13.09
C GLU A 91 -1.28 30.61 12.86
N PHE A 92 -0.31 29.70 12.83
CA PHE A 92 1.09 30.05 12.61
C PHE A 92 1.31 30.79 11.29
N LEU A 93 0.63 30.35 10.22
CA LEU A 93 0.77 30.94 8.89
C LEU A 93 0.05 32.29 8.75
N LYS A 94 -0.90 32.63 9.62
CA LYS A 94 -1.68 33.88 9.56
C LYS A 94 -0.83 35.14 9.42
N ASN A 95 0.33 35.18 10.10
CA ASN A 95 1.23 36.33 10.09
C ASN A 95 2.53 36.07 9.31
N LYS A 96 2.61 34.96 8.57
CA LYS A 96 3.83 34.51 7.88
C LYS A 96 3.63 34.32 6.38
N ASP A 97 2.46 33.80 5.98
CA ASP A 97 2.14 33.46 4.60
C ASP A 97 0.62 33.27 4.45
N THR A 98 -0.11 34.37 4.23
CA THR A 98 -1.58 34.34 4.13
C THR A 98 -2.06 33.59 2.88
N GLY A 99 -1.32 33.67 1.77
CA GLY A 99 -1.65 32.93 0.56
C GLY A 99 -1.57 31.42 0.76
N LEU A 100 -0.47 30.94 1.37
CA LEU A 100 -0.34 29.52 1.70
C LEU A 100 -1.39 29.06 2.72
N ARG A 101 -1.69 29.89 3.72
CA ARG A 101 -2.77 29.62 4.69
C ARG A 101 -4.11 29.43 3.99
N ASP A 102 -4.50 30.34 3.11
CA ASP A 102 -5.81 30.31 2.46
C ASP A 102 -5.92 29.12 1.48
N ASN A 103 -4.83 28.77 0.80
CA ASN A 103 -4.74 27.54 0.00
C ASN A 103 -4.92 26.28 0.85
N LEU A 104 -4.29 26.20 2.02
CA LEU A 104 -4.45 25.06 2.94
C LEU A 104 -5.89 24.92 3.43
N ILE A 105 -6.54 26.03 3.80
CA ILE A 105 -7.96 26.02 4.20
C ILE A 105 -8.81 25.46 3.06
N THR A 106 -8.56 25.90 1.83
CA THR A 106 -9.29 25.44 0.64
C THR A 106 -9.04 23.96 0.34
N SER A 107 -7.82 23.47 0.57
CA SER A 107 -7.43 22.08 0.34
C SER A 107 -7.59 21.17 1.57
N LYS A 108 -8.27 21.61 2.64
CA LYS A 108 -8.46 20.83 3.87
C LYS A 108 -9.06 19.44 3.60
N ASN A 109 -10.07 19.36 2.74
CA ASN A 109 -10.72 18.11 2.36
C ASN A 109 -9.77 17.16 1.61
N ASP A 110 -8.89 17.72 0.76
CA ASP A 110 -7.88 16.93 0.05
C ASP A 110 -6.91 16.29 1.05
N ILE A 111 -6.50 17.03 2.08
CA ILE A 111 -5.62 16.53 3.15
C ILE A 111 -6.29 15.39 3.93
N LEU A 112 -7.58 15.52 4.24
CA LEU A 112 -8.37 14.46 4.91
C LEU A 112 -8.44 13.19 4.06
N TYR A 113 -8.88 13.33 2.80
CA TYR A 113 -8.94 12.22 1.85
C TYR A 113 -7.58 11.51 1.72
N LEU A 114 -6.51 12.30 1.59
CA LEU A 114 -5.15 11.77 1.49
C LEU A 114 -4.72 11.07 2.78
N THR A 115 -5.02 11.63 3.95
CA THR A 115 -4.67 11.00 5.24
C THR A 115 -5.26 9.59 5.34
N ASP A 116 -6.55 9.43 5.01
CA ASP A 116 -7.20 8.13 4.95
C ASP A 116 -6.59 7.22 3.87
N LEU A 117 -6.35 7.73 2.67
CA LEU A 117 -5.74 6.95 1.58
C LEU A 117 -4.35 6.40 1.95
N TYR A 118 -3.53 7.20 2.63
CA TYR A 118 -2.21 6.76 3.10
C TYR A 118 -2.31 5.72 4.23
N LYS A 119 -3.34 5.75 5.07
CA LYS A 119 -3.62 4.68 6.03
C LYS A 119 -3.95 3.37 5.29
N LEU A 120 -4.73 3.43 4.21
CA LEU A 120 -5.02 2.24 3.40
C LEU A 120 -3.76 1.65 2.73
N PHE A 121 -2.85 2.51 2.23
CA PHE A 121 -1.54 2.05 1.75
C PHE A 121 -0.69 1.44 2.86
N ASN A 122 -0.86 1.92 4.10
CA ASN A 122 -0.19 1.36 5.26
C ASN A 122 -0.51 -0.07 5.53
N ASP A 123 -1.80 -0.36 5.55
CA ASP A 123 -2.25 -1.71 5.82
C ASP A 123 -1.76 -2.69 4.77
N VAL A 124 -1.72 -2.27 3.50
CA VAL A 124 -1.22 -3.11 2.38
C VAL A 124 0.26 -3.39 2.54
N ASN A 125 1.06 -2.36 2.79
CA ASN A 125 2.50 -2.58 2.83
C ASN A 125 2.91 -3.30 4.12
N LEU A 126 2.23 -3.11 5.25
CA LEU A 126 2.46 -3.94 6.43
C LEU A 126 2.24 -5.42 6.11
N GLN A 127 1.20 -5.75 5.33
CA GLN A 127 0.98 -7.12 4.84
C GLN A 127 2.10 -7.61 3.90
N LEU A 128 2.73 -6.71 3.14
CA LEU A 128 3.86 -7.02 2.26
C LEU A 128 5.23 -7.01 2.96
N GLN A 129 5.29 -6.66 4.24
CA GLN A 129 6.53 -6.68 5.04
C GLN A 129 6.56 -7.85 6.04
N VAL A 130 5.60 -8.76 5.97
CA VAL A 130 5.56 -9.94 6.84
C VAL A 130 6.70 -10.89 6.48
N ASP A 131 7.38 -11.44 7.49
CA ASP A 131 8.56 -12.31 7.33
C ASP A 131 8.30 -13.58 6.48
N ASP A 132 7.06 -14.09 6.48
CA ASP A 132 6.64 -15.28 5.72
C ASP A 132 5.95 -14.96 4.38
N LEU A 133 6.26 -13.80 3.78
CA LEU A 133 5.66 -13.40 2.50
C LEU A 133 6.17 -14.29 1.36
N ASN A 134 5.24 -14.90 0.63
CA ASN A 134 5.54 -15.61 -0.62
C ASN A 134 4.78 -15.04 -1.82
N SER A 135 5.13 -15.44 -3.04
CA SER A 135 4.53 -14.86 -4.27
C SER A 135 3.01 -15.01 -4.31
N ILE A 136 2.47 -16.10 -3.76
CA ILE A 136 1.03 -16.37 -3.65
C ILE A 136 0.37 -15.37 -2.69
N LYS A 137 0.94 -15.17 -1.50
CA LYS A 137 0.49 -14.17 -0.52
C LYS A 137 0.59 -12.76 -1.12
N THR A 138 1.69 -12.42 -1.78
CA THR A 138 1.88 -11.14 -2.48
C THR A 138 0.79 -10.90 -3.52
N LYS A 139 0.54 -11.88 -4.41
CA LYS A 139 -0.54 -11.79 -5.40
C LYS A 139 -1.90 -11.58 -4.75
N THR A 140 -2.17 -12.28 -3.65
CA THR A 140 -3.42 -12.15 -2.89
C THR A 140 -3.59 -10.73 -2.32
N VAL A 141 -2.56 -10.20 -1.66
CA VAL A 141 -2.59 -8.85 -1.05
C VAL A 141 -2.81 -7.78 -2.12
N ILE A 142 -2.04 -7.82 -3.20
CA ILE A 142 -2.14 -6.83 -4.29
C ILE A 142 -3.48 -6.94 -5.01
N SER A 143 -3.93 -8.16 -5.35
CA SER A 143 -5.21 -8.36 -6.04
C SER A 143 -6.39 -7.86 -5.18
N THR A 144 -6.34 -8.14 -3.87
CA THR A 144 -7.35 -7.68 -2.92
C THR A 144 -7.37 -6.16 -2.86
N PHE A 145 -6.20 -5.51 -2.80
CA PHE A 145 -6.14 -4.06 -2.75
C PHE A 145 -6.62 -3.40 -4.04
N VAL A 146 -6.22 -3.92 -5.21
CA VAL A 146 -6.70 -3.45 -6.53
C VAL A 146 -8.22 -3.53 -6.63
N ALA A 147 -8.83 -4.62 -6.15
CA ALA A 147 -10.29 -4.76 -6.10
C ALA A 147 -10.94 -3.79 -5.12
N LYS A 148 -10.32 -3.59 -3.94
CA LYS A 148 -10.77 -2.64 -2.92
C LYS A 148 -10.80 -1.19 -3.44
N LEU A 149 -9.86 -0.77 -4.29
CA LEU A 149 -9.86 0.58 -4.87
C LEU A 149 -11.17 0.89 -5.65
N LEU A 150 -11.68 -0.07 -6.43
CA LEU A 150 -12.96 0.09 -7.11
C LEU A 150 -14.16 0.08 -6.15
N LEU A 151 -14.10 -0.75 -5.11
CA LEU A 151 -15.10 -0.74 -4.04
C LEU A 151 -15.12 0.62 -3.33
N TYR A 152 -13.96 1.18 -3.01
CA TYR A 152 -13.83 2.49 -2.38
C TYR A 152 -14.39 3.61 -3.24
N LYS A 153 -14.10 3.59 -4.55
CA LYS A 153 -14.71 4.51 -5.53
C LYS A 153 -16.23 4.46 -5.47
N LYS A 154 -16.80 3.24 -5.53
CA LYS A 154 -18.24 3.01 -5.45
C LYS A 154 -18.83 3.51 -4.13
N ASN A 155 -18.17 3.25 -3.02
CA ASN A 155 -18.64 3.68 -1.70
C ASN A 155 -18.61 5.22 -1.57
N ILE A 156 -17.52 5.89 -1.97
CA ILE A 156 -17.44 7.36 -1.98
C ILE A 156 -18.53 7.96 -2.87
N SER A 157 -18.79 7.40 -4.06
CA SER A 157 -19.87 7.87 -4.94
C SER A 157 -21.27 7.77 -4.31
N ARG A 158 -21.44 6.86 -3.34
CA ARG A 158 -22.67 6.67 -2.56
C ARG A 158 -22.67 7.43 -1.23
N ARG A 159 -21.61 8.19 -0.95
CA ARG A 159 -21.36 8.87 0.33
C ARG A 159 -21.23 7.91 1.51
N GLU A 160 -20.70 6.72 1.26
CA GLU A 160 -20.37 5.73 2.27
C GLU A 160 -18.87 5.80 2.58
N PHE A 161 -18.50 6.41 3.71
CA PHE A 161 -17.12 6.74 4.05
C PHE A 161 -16.48 5.79 5.07
N ASN A 162 -16.94 4.55 5.16
CA ASN A 162 -16.45 3.58 6.17
C ASN A 162 -14.91 3.37 6.14
N ASN A 163 -14.30 3.51 4.95
CA ASN A 163 -12.85 3.37 4.77
C ASN A 163 -12.12 4.73 4.76
N PHE A 164 -12.87 5.82 4.89
CA PHE A 164 -12.39 7.21 4.88
C PHE A 164 -12.99 7.99 6.05
N PRO A 165 -12.71 7.59 7.31
CA PRO A 165 -13.30 8.21 8.50
C PRO A 165 -12.94 9.68 8.67
N ASP A 166 -11.72 10.09 8.31
CA ASP A 166 -11.30 11.50 8.42
C ASP A 166 -12.06 12.34 7.37
N LEU A 167 -12.22 11.81 6.16
CA LEU A 167 -13.05 12.45 5.12
C LEU A 167 -14.53 12.50 5.50
N ALA A 168 -15.04 11.52 6.25
CA ALA A 168 -16.44 11.50 6.69
C ALA A 168 -16.79 12.71 7.57
N ALA A 169 -15.82 13.25 8.30
CA ALA A 169 -15.96 14.44 9.12
C ALA A 169 -15.86 15.76 8.32
N ALA A 170 -15.54 15.69 7.02
CA ALA A 170 -15.35 16.85 6.17
C ALA A 170 -16.67 17.46 5.68
N SER A 171 -16.66 18.78 5.47
CA SER A 171 -17.70 19.46 4.69
C SER A 171 -17.25 19.51 3.22
N PHE A 172 -17.76 18.62 2.39
CA PHE A 172 -17.37 18.49 0.98
C PHE A 172 -18.41 19.02 0.00
N ILE A 173 -17.93 19.52 -1.15
CA ILE A 173 -18.76 19.84 -2.31
C ILE A 173 -18.86 18.58 -3.19
N ASN A 174 -19.95 18.39 -3.94
CA ASN A 174 -20.11 17.22 -4.82
C ASN A 174 -18.95 17.05 -5.82
N ASP A 175 -18.38 18.17 -6.29
CA ASP A 175 -17.29 18.17 -7.26
C ASP A 175 -16.01 17.53 -6.68
N ASP A 176 -15.74 17.70 -5.38
CA ASP A 176 -14.60 17.08 -4.70
C ASP A 176 -14.70 15.55 -4.73
N LEU A 177 -15.91 15.00 -4.50
CA LEU A 177 -16.14 13.56 -4.53
C LEU A 177 -15.91 12.96 -5.92
N VAL A 178 -16.28 13.68 -6.98
CA VAL A 178 -16.03 13.24 -8.36
C VAL A 178 -14.53 13.15 -8.61
N VAL A 179 -13.77 14.14 -8.14
CA VAL A 179 -12.30 14.11 -8.20
C VAL A 179 -11.74 12.91 -7.44
N TYR A 180 -12.16 12.68 -6.20
CA TYR A 180 -11.67 11.55 -5.40
C TYR A 180 -11.99 10.19 -6.02
N CYS A 181 -13.19 10.05 -6.61
CA CYS A 181 -13.56 8.84 -7.37
C CYS A 181 -12.65 8.64 -8.58
N GLN A 182 -12.32 9.70 -9.33
CA GLN A 182 -11.40 9.63 -10.46
C GLN A 182 -9.98 9.28 -10.01
N LEU A 183 -9.53 9.82 -8.87
CA LEU A 183 -8.23 9.49 -8.29
C LEU A 183 -8.12 8.00 -7.95
N LEU A 184 -9.14 7.41 -7.32
CA LEU A 184 -9.17 5.98 -7.02
C LEU A 184 -9.16 5.11 -8.28
N GLU A 185 -9.82 5.55 -9.36
CA GLU A 185 -9.80 4.84 -10.64
C GLU A 185 -8.42 4.92 -11.32
N ASN A 186 -7.79 6.08 -11.33
CA ASN A 186 -6.44 6.25 -11.86
C ASN A 186 -5.46 5.38 -11.07
N LEU A 187 -5.56 5.40 -9.74
CA LEU A 187 -4.75 4.57 -8.87
C LEU A 187 -4.97 3.07 -9.13
N HIS A 188 -6.22 2.65 -9.36
CA HIS A 188 -6.52 1.27 -9.73
C HIS A 188 -5.82 0.86 -11.03
N ASN A 189 -5.86 1.72 -12.05
CA ASN A 189 -5.19 1.46 -13.33
C ASN A 189 -3.67 1.40 -13.17
N ASP A 190 -3.08 2.34 -12.44
CA ASP A 190 -1.64 2.37 -12.17
C ASP A 190 -1.17 1.11 -11.43
N PHE A 191 -1.92 0.65 -10.43
CA PHE A 191 -1.60 -0.62 -9.75
C PHE A 191 -1.72 -1.82 -10.68
N LYS A 192 -2.74 -1.86 -11.54
CA LYS A 192 -2.89 -2.94 -12.51
C LYS A 192 -1.74 -3.00 -13.50
N GLU A 193 -1.30 -1.85 -14.01
CA GLU A 193 -0.18 -1.76 -14.93
C GLU A 193 1.14 -2.14 -14.23
N ARG A 194 1.38 -1.57 -13.05
CA ARG A 194 2.63 -1.77 -12.31
C ARG A 194 2.83 -3.20 -11.83
N PHE A 195 1.76 -3.86 -11.42
CA PHE A 195 1.79 -5.22 -10.86
C PHE A 195 1.18 -6.26 -11.80
N GLN A 196 1.12 -5.97 -13.10
CA GLN A 196 0.54 -6.86 -14.11
C GLN A 196 1.16 -8.27 -14.09
N ASP A 197 2.46 -8.36 -13.85
CA ASP A 197 3.24 -9.59 -13.71
C ASP A 197 2.74 -10.45 -12.55
N ILE A 198 2.52 -9.84 -11.39
CA ILE A 198 2.01 -10.52 -10.19
C ILE A 198 0.53 -10.86 -10.35
N LEU A 199 -0.25 -9.92 -10.87
CA LEU A 199 -1.69 -10.08 -11.05
C LEU A 199 -2.00 -11.19 -12.08
N ASN A 200 -1.20 -11.31 -13.14
CA ASN A 200 -1.35 -12.33 -14.17
C ASN A 200 -0.56 -13.61 -13.87
N MET A 201 0.23 -13.66 -12.79
CA MET A 201 1.00 -14.84 -12.39
C MET A 201 0.08 -16.06 -12.25
N ASP A 202 0.27 -17.06 -13.10
CA ASP A 202 -0.46 -18.32 -12.93
C ASP A 202 0.15 -19.12 -11.78
N ILE A 203 -0.71 -19.64 -10.90
CA ILE A 203 -0.31 -20.47 -9.78
C ILE A 203 -0.92 -21.84 -10.05
N PRO A 204 -0.12 -22.81 -10.51
CA PRO A 204 -0.64 -24.15 -10.77
C PRO A 204 -1.23 -24.77 -9.50
N ASP A 205 -2.36 -25.46 -9.66
CA ASP A 205 -3.08 -26.07 -8.53
C ASP A 205 -2.18 -27.01 -7.71
N TRP A 206 -1.25 -27.71 -8.36
CA TRP A 206 -0.32 -28.63 -7.70
C TRP A 206 0.63 -27.91 -6.73
N VAL A 207 0.87 -26.60 -6.88
CA VAL A 207 1.67 -25.83 -5.91
C VAL A 207 0.92 -25.70 -4.58
N LEU A 208 -0.39 -25.51 -4.62
CA LEU A 208 -1.25 -25.40 -3.43
C LEU A 208 -1.69 -26.78 -2.92
N TYR A 209 -1.87 -27.72 -3.85
CA TYR A 209 -2.41 -29.05 -3.64
C TYR A 209 -1.52 -30.10 -4.32
N PRO A 210 -0.31 -30.38 -3.78
CA PRO A 210 0.69 -31.26 -4.40
C PRO A 210 0.23 -32.69 -4.69
N PHE A 211 -0.82 -33.15 -4.00
CA PHE A 211 -1.37 -34.50 -4.16
C PHE A 211 -2.70 -34.53 -4.91
N SER A 212 -3.08 -33.42 -5.56
CA SER A 212 -4.26 -33.39 -6.42
C SER A 212 -3.94 -34.03 -7.77
N ASN A 213 -4.85 -34.86 -8.29
CA ASN A 213 -4.68 -35.59 -9.57
C ASN A 213 -4.91 -34.69 -10.80
N VAL A 214 -4.63 -33.38 -10.69
CA VAL A 214 -4.89 -32.43 -11.77
C VAL A 214 -3.67 -32.43 -12.69
N ASN A 215 -3.84 -32.94 -13.91
CA ASN A 215 -2.81 -32.93 -14.93
C ASN A 215 -2.67 -31.51 -15.54
N THR A 216 -2.00 -30.62 -14.81
CA THR A 216 -1.74 -29.22 -15.20
C THR A 216 -0.25 -28.95 -15.46
N ALA A 217 0.56 -30.01 -15.60
CA ALA A 217 1.98 -29.89 -15.86
C ALA A 217 2.22 -29.31 -17.27
N GLU A 218 2.98 -28.22 -17.34
CA GLU A 218 3.36 -27.58 -18.61
C GLU A 218 4.42 -28.38 -19.39
N SER A 219 5.08 -29.36 -18.75
CA SER A 219 6.10 -30.20 -19.39
C SER A 219 6.04 -31.66 -18.91
N PHE A 220 6.49 -32.57 -19.79
CA PHE A 220 6.55 -34.00 -19.52
C PHE A 220 7.38 -34.34 -18.26
N GLN A 221 8.50 -33.65 -18.06
CA GLN A 221 9.36 -33.89 -16.89
C GLN A 221 8.69 -33.48 -15.57
N LEU A 222 7.85 -32.44 -15.59
CA LEU A 222 7.04 -32.04 -14.43
C LEU A 222 5.92 -33.06 -14.18
N GLU A 223 5.29 -33.57 -15.25
CA GLU A 223 4.23 -34.56 -15.17
C GLU A 223 4.70 -35.86 -14.51
N GLU A 224 5.89 -36.36 -14.89
CA GLU A 224 6.50 -37.55 -14.30
C GLU A 224 6.75 -37.38 -12.79
N GLN A 225 7.38 -36.28 -12.37
CA GLN A 225 7.63 -36.02 -10.95
C GLN A 225 6.37 -35.79 -10.14
N LEU A 226 5.34 -35.15 -10.71
CA LEU A 226 4.03 -35.00 -10.06
C LEU A 226 3.34 -36.36 -9.89
N LEU A 227 3.46 -37.27 -10.86
CA LEU A 227 2.92 -38.63 -10.76
C LEU A 227 3.62 -39.44 -9.65
N GLU A 228 4.95 -39.34 -9.56
CA GLU A 228 5.71 -39.96 -8.47
C GLU A 228 5.33 -39.37 -7.10
N LEU A 229 5.16 -38.05 -7.03
CA LEU A 229 4.78 -37.37 -5.79
C LEU A 229 3.37 -37.76 -5.34
N THR A 230 2.39 -37.75 -6.25
CA THR A 230 0.98 -38.07 -5.95
C THR A 230 0.79 -39.51 -5.49
N THR A 231 1.64 -40.44 -5.94
CA THR A 231 1.62 -41.86 -5.56
C THR A 231 2.43 -42.18 -4.29
N ASN A 232 3.31 -41.28 -3.85
CA ASN A 232 4.15 -41.47 -2.66
C ASN A 232 3.37 -41.31 -1.34
N LYS A 233 2.89 -42.44 -0.79
CA LYS A 233 2.10 -42.47 0.45
C LYS A 233 2.86 -41.99 1.69
N GLU A 234 4.18 -42.19 1.74
CA GLU A 234 5.00 -41.78 2.88
C GLU A 234 5.11 -40.26 2.96
N ILE A 235 5.36 -39.61 1.83
CA ILE A 235 5.42 -38.15 1.72
C ILE A 235 4.04 -37.54 1.94
N LYS A 236 2.98 -38.15 1.38
CA LYS A 236 1.59 -37.72 1.60
C LYS A 236 1.21 -37.75 3.08
N PHE A 237 1.69 -38.72 3.86
CA PHE A 237 1.46 -38.77 5.30
C PHE A 237 2.16 -37.62 6.06
N LYS A 238 3.30 -37.14 5.55
CA LYS A 238 4.05 -36.01 6.12
C LYS A 238 3.44 -34.64 5.77
N PHE A 239 2.55 -34.57 4.78
CA PHE A 239 1.82 -33.35 4.42
C PHE A 239 0.75 -33.01 5.47
N LYS A 240 1.13 -32.27 6.51
CA LYS A 240 0.21 -31.86 7.61
C LYS A 240 0.13 -30.35 7.83
N ASN A 241 1.16 -29.61 7.45
CA ASN A 241 1.32 -28.19 7.80
C ASN A 241 1.13 -27.25 6.59
N GLY A 242 0.39 -27.70 5.57
CA GLY A 242 0.14 -26.93 4.36
C GLY A 242 1.30 -26.87 3.36
N TYR A 243 1.06 -26.22 2.23
CA TYR A 243 1.98 -26.20 1.09
C TYR A 243 3.30 -25.49 1.38
N GLN A 244 3.30 -24.43 2.21
CA GLN A 244 4.49 -23.62 2.46
C GLN A 244 5.61 -24.43 3.13
N GLU A 245 5.31 -25.05 4.27
CA GLU A 245 6.29 -25.89 4.97
C GLU A 245 6.65 -27.13 4.16
N PHE A 246 5.69 -27.69 3.42
CA PHE A 246 5.92 -28.86 2.58
C PHE A 246 7.02 -28.63 1.54
N TRP A 247 6.94 -27.55 0.76
CA TRP A 247 7.91 -27.26 -0.30
C TRP A 247 9.28 -26.81 0.22
N LEU A 248 9.37 -26.36 1.48
CA LEU A 248 10.63 -25.97 2.12
C LEU A 248 11.42 -27.15 2.69
N GLN A 249 10.85 -28.35 2.72
CA GLN A 249 11.52 -29.55 3.23
C GLN A 249 12.64 -30.00 2.28
N LYS A 250 13.87 -30.04 2.79
CA LYS A 250 15.05 -30.48 2.03
C LYS A 250 14.87 -31.81 1.27
N PRO A 251 14.26 -32.87 1.87
CA PRO A 251 14.03 -34.13 1.15
C PRO A 251 13.11 -33.98 -0.07
N ILE A 252 12.14 -33.07 -0.03
CA ILE A 252 11.22 -32.83 -1.15
C ILE A 252 11.98 -32.22 -2.32
N MET A 253 12.84 -31.24 -2.06
CA MET A 253 13.67 -30.59 -3.07
C MET A 253 14.70 -31.55 -3.69
N GLU A 254 15.21 -32.52 -2.93
CA GLU A 254 16.16 -33.53 -3.42
C GLU A 254 15.50 -34.63 -4.24
N LEU A 255 14.30 -35.08 -3.85
CA LEU A 255 13.55 -36.13 -4.55
C LEU A 255 12.86 -35.63 -5.82
N TYR A 256 12.36 -34.39 -5.80
CA TYR A 256 11.61 -33.79 -6.90
C TYR A 256 12.25 -32.47 -7.37
N PRO A 257 13.51 -32.50 -7.86
CA PRO A 257 14.27 -31.29 -8.17
C PRO A 257 13.74 -30.46 -9.34
N ARG A 258 12.73 -30.96 -10.06
CA ARG A 258 12.07 -30.22 -11.15
C ARG A 258 10.81 -29.51 -10.69
N LEU A 259 10.26 -29.85 -9.52
CA LEU A 259 9.14 -29.15 -8.86
C LEU A 259 9.66 -27.98 -8.02
#